data_AF-A0A7J2KKR7-F1
#
_entry.id   AF-A0A7J2KKR7-F1
#
_cell.length_a   1.000
_cell.length_b   1.000
_cell.length_c   1.000
_cell.angle_alpha   90.00
_cell.angle_beta   90.00
_cell.angle_gamma   90.00
#
_symmetry.space_group_name_H-M   'P 1'
#
loop_
_entity.id
_entity.type
_entity.pdbx_description
1 polymer ?
#
loop_
_entity_poly.entity_id
_entity_poly.type
_entity_poly.pdbx_seq_one_letter_code
_entity_poly.pdbx_strand_id
1 'polypeptide(L)'
;TELLGKCFEEGKFQLDIKESFYKGEETPEEKAIQIMQNMSREDATFNIAGEKSINTAIKAGIISEEGIKKIQGIPFALILM
;
A
#
# COMPACT_ATOMS: atom_id res chain seq x y z
N THR A 1 -8.64 -0.72 -5.98
CA THR A 1 -9.86 0.08 -5.74
C THR A 1 -10.93 -0.67 -4.96
N GLU A 2 -11.03 -2.00 -5.08
CA GLU A 2 -11.98 -2.87 -4.35
C GLU A 2 -12.03 -2.71 -2.82
N LEU A 3 -10.98 -2.15 -2.19
CA LEU A 3 -10.89 -1.94 -0.74
C LEU A 3 -11.29 -0.52 -0.29
N LEU A 4 -11.44 0.44 -1.21
CA LEU A 4 -11.72 1.83 -0.88
C LEU A 4 -13.04 1.94 -0.10
N GLY A 5 -13.03 2.76 0.97
CA GLY A 5 -14.18 3.00 1.83
C GLY A 5 -14.47 1.88 2.84
N LYS A 6 -13.66 0.81 2.88
CA LYS A 6 -13.82 -0.31 3.82
C LYS A 6 -12.94 -0.13 5.05
N CYS A 7 -13.42 -0.65 6.18
CA CYS A 7 -12.68 -0.74 7.44
C CYS A 7 -12.51 -2.21 7.83
N PHE A 8 -11.31 -2.59 8.25
CA PHE A 8 -10.95 -3.94 8.70
C PHE A 8 -10.43 -3.87 10.13
N GLU A 9 -10.91 -4.76 11.01
CA GLU A 9 -10.59 -4.73 12.44
C GLU A 9 -10.17 -6.11 12.96
N GLU A 10 -9.04 -6.17 13.67
CA GLU A 10 -8.51 -7.41 14.26
C GLU A 10 -7.94 -7.13 15.66
N GLY A 11 -8.69 -7.55 16.69
CA GLY A 11 -8.36 -7.26 18.08
C GLY A 11 -8.35 -5.76 18.36
N LYS A 12 -7.17 -5.19 18.62
CA LYS A 12 -6.97 -3.76 18.86
C LYS A 12 -6.52 -2.97 17.63
N PHE A 13 -6.37 -3.64 16.49
CA PHE A 13 -5.87 -3.05 15.26
C PHE A 13 -7.02 -2.73 14.31
N GLN A 14 -6.89 -1.61 13.60
CA GLN A 14 -7.84 -1.15 12.61
C GLN A 14 -7.08 -0.68 11.36
N LEU A 15 -7.54 -1.13 10.18
CA LEU A 15 -7.11 -0.65 8.87
C LEU A 15 -8.31 -0.02 8.17
N ASP A 16 -8.38 1.30 8.25
CA ASP A 16 -9.45 2.10 7.64
C ASP A 16 -8.99 2.66 6.29
N ILE A 17 -9.50 2.08 5.19
CA ILE A 17 -9.17 2.50 3.82
C ILE A 17 -10.04 3.70 3.43
N LYS A 18 -9.92 4.78 4.20
CA LYS A 18 -10.68 6.03 3.98
C LYS A 18 -10.44 6.56 2.58
N GLU A 19 -11.52 6.87 1.86
CA GLU A 19 -11.40 7.48 0.53
C GLU A 19 -10.63 8.79 0.56
N SER A 20 -10.83 9.62 1.60
CA SER A 20 -10.11 10.89 1.73
C SER A 20 -8.58 10.76 1.85
N PHE A 21 -8.06 9.56 2.13
CA PHE A 21 -6.63 9.30 2.25
C PHE A 21 -6.11 8.40 1.12
N TYR A 22 -6.82 7.30 0.79
CA TYR A 22 -6.36 6.30 -0.18
C TYR A 22 -6.89 6.50 -1.61
N LYS A 23 -7.90 7.34 -1.82
CA LYS A 23 -8.46 7.55 -3.16
C LYS A 23 -7.58 8.51 -3.95
N GLY A 24 -6.80 7.96 -4.87
CA GLY A 24 -6.04 8.70 -5.86
C GLY A 24 -6.45 8.34 -7.29
N GLU A 25 -5.56 8.63 -8.24
CA GLU A 25 -5.75 8.28 -9.64
C GLU A 25 -5.61 6.77 -9.87
N GLU A 26 -6.59 6.16 -10.55
CA GLU A 26 -6.42 4.79 -11.03
C GLU A 26 -5.30 4.74 -12.08
N THR A 27 -4.31 3.90 -11.81
CA THR A 27 -3.06 3.88 -12.56
C THR A 27 -2.69 2.44 -12.93
N PRO A 28 -2.23 2.18 -14.17
CA PRO A 28 -1.69 0.87 -14.55
C PRO A 28 -0.48 0.46 -13.71
N GLU A 29 -0.27 -0.85 -13.52
CA GLU A 29 0.80 -1.37 -12.65
C GLU A 29 2.18 -0.82 -13.03
N GLU A 30 2.53 -0.80 -14.31
CA GLU A 30 3.83 -0.36 -14.80
C GLU A 30 4.10 1.11 -14.46
N LYS A 31 3.07 1.96 -14.59
CA LYS A 31 3.18 3.38 -14.25
C LYS A 31 3.29 3.57 -12.72
N ALA A 32 2.56 2.77 -11.93
CA ALA A 32 2.68 2.80 -10.47
C ALA A 32 4.10 2.42 -10.01
N ILE A 33 4.71 1.39 -10.63
CA ILE A 33 6.11 0.99 -10.36
C ILE A 33 7.07 2.15 -10.65
N GLN A 34 6.93 2.82 -11.81
CA GLN A 34 7.79 3.96 -12.16
C GLN A 34 7.64 5.12 -11.17
N ILE A 35 6.42 5.43 -10.75
CA ILE A 35 6.17 6.47 -9.75
C ILE A 35 6.86 6.11 -8.44
N MET A 36 6.66 4.88 -7.95
CA MET A 36 7.28 4.40 -6.71
C MET A 36 8.81 4.50 -6.74
N GLN A 37 9.44 4.04 -7.82
CA GLN A 37 10.90 4.07 -8.00
C GLN A 37 11.48 5.48 -8.17
N ASN A 38 10.68 6.44 -8.65
CA ASN A 38 11.10 7.83 -8.72
C ASN A 38 10.97 8.49 -7.35
N MET A 39 9.85 8.28 -6.65
CA MET A 39 9.62 8.83 -5.32
C MET A 39 10.57 8.25 -4.27
N SER A 40 11.04 7.01 -4.45
CA SER A 40 12.03 6.39 -3.56
C SER A 40 13.40 7.07 -3.55
N ARG A 41 13.64 8.03 -4.45
CA ARG A 41 14.87 8.85 -4.49
C ARG A 41 14.76 10.12 -3.66
N GLU A 42 13.57 10.41 -3.14
CA GLU A 42 13.24 11.56 -2.31
C GLU A 42 12.86 11.09 -0.89
N ASP A 43 12.65 12.04 0.03
CA ASP A 43 12.09 11.75 1.37
C ASP A 43 10.61 11.37 1.24
N ALA A 44 10.33 10.07 1.23
CA ALA A 44 9.03 9.51 0.90
C ALA A 44 8.55 8.51 1.95
N THR A 45 7.25 8.59 2.26
CA THR A 45 6.56 7.57 3.05
C THR A 45 5.59 6.82 2.16
N PHE A 46 5.64 5.49 2.19
CA PHE A 46 4.70 4.66 1.45
C PHE A 46 3.75 3.97 2.43
N ASN A 47 2.45 4.21 2.21
CA ASN A 47 1.38 3.49 2.88
C ASN A 47 0.64 2.63 1.84
N ILE A 48 0.81 1.32 1.93
CA ILE A 48 0.44 0.37 0.88
C ILE A 48 -0.53 -0.64 1.47
N ALA A 49 -1.71 -0.77 0.87
CA ALA A 49 -2.73 -1.71 1.34
C ALA A 49 -3.37 -2.47 0.17
N GLY A 50 -3.65 -3.76 0.40
CA GLY A 50 -4.25 -4.67 -0.55
C GLY A 50 -3.23 -5.48 -1.36
N GLU A 51 -3.62 -6.69 -1.74
CA GLU A 51 -2.74 -7.70 -2.34
C GLU A 51 -2.11 -7.22 -3.66
N LYS A 52 -2.90 -6.63 -4.56
CA LYS A 52 -2.39 -6.08 -5.82
C LYS A 52 -1.34 -5.00 -5.56
N SER A 53 -1.64 -4.03 -4.69
CA SER A 53 -0.74 -2.93 -4.34
C SER A 53 0.57 -3.41 -3.71
N ILE A 54 0.49 -4.40 -2.81
CA ILE A 54 1.65 -5.01 -2.15
C ILE A 54 2.55 -5.70 -3.17
N ASN A 55 1.98 -6.51 -4.06
CA ASN A 55 2.75 -7.20 -5.09
C ASN A 55 3.44 -6.20 -6.04
N THR A 56 2.75 -5.12 -6.41
CA THR A 56 3.32 -4.03 -7.21
C THR A 56 4.49 -3.35 -6.49
N ALA A 57 4.38 -3.10 -5.19
CA ALA A 57 5.44 -2.48 -4.40
C ALA A 57 6.68 -3.38 -4.21
N ILE A 58 6.47 -4.70 -4.09
CA ILE A 58 7.56 -5.69 -4.10
C ILE A 58 8.28 -5.66 -5.45
N LYS A 59 7.53 -5.71 -6.57
CA LYS A 59 8.11 -5.60 -7.92
C LYS A 59 8.89 -4.30 -8.13
N ALA A 60 8.42 -3.20 -7.53
CA ALA A 60 9.09 -1.91 -7.58
C ALA A 60 10.38 -1.86 -6.73
N GLY A 61 10.57 -2.82 -5.83
CA GLY A 61 11.72 -2.88 -4.91
C GLY A 61 11.58 -1.96 -3.69
N ILE A 62 10.36 -1.53 -3.36
CA ILE A 62 10.09 -0.60 -2.24
C ILE A 62 9.95 -1.34 -0.92
N ILE A 63 9.38 -2.55 -0.94
CA ILE A 63 9.17 -3.38 0.26
C ILE A 63 9.60 -4.83 -0.02
N SER A 64 9.89 -5.57 1.05
CA SER A 64 10.11 -7.02 1.02
C SER A 64 8.97 -7.74 1.78
N GLU A 65 8.89 -9.07 1.63
CA GLU A 65 7.85 -9.86 2.29
C GLU A 65 7.87 -9.75 3.83
N GLU A 66 9.05 -9.54 4.41
CA GLU A 66 9.24 -9.42 5.85
C GLU A 66 8.52 -8.20 6.46
N GLY A 67 8.33 -7.14 5.67
CA GLY A 67 7.67 -5.90 6.10
C GLY A 67 6.13 -5.94 6.05
N ILE A 68 5.54 -7.03 5.53
CA ILE A 68 4.10 -7.09 5.26
C ILE A 68 3.36 -7.61 6.49
N LYS A 69 2.35 -6.86 6.92
CA LYS A 69 1.42 -7.26 7.99
C LYS A 69 0.03 -7.50 7.40
N LYS A 70 -0.84 -8.14 8.18
CA LYS A 70 -2.23 -8.39 7.78
C LYS A 70 -3.19 -8.00 8.90
N ILE A 71 -4.34 -7.46 8.53
CA ILE A 71 -5.50 -7.24 9.41
C ILE A 71 -6.71 -7.81 8.68
N GLN A 72 -7.41 -8.77 9.31
CA GLN A 72 -8.47 -9.58 8.68
C GLN A 72 -8.05 -10.17 7.32
N GLY A 73 -6.79 -10.62 7.23
CA GLY A 73 -6.22 -11.16 6.00
C GLY A 73 -5.84 -10.13 4.93
N ILE A 74 -6.20 -8.85 5.08
CA ILE A 74 -5.83 -7.78 4.15
C ILE A 74 -4.37 -7.37 4.38
N PRO A 75 -3.47 -7.56 3.39
CA PRO A 75 -2.08 -7.21 3.56
C PRO A 75 -1.86 -5.70 3.46
N PHE A 76 -0.95 -5.19 4.28
CA PHE A 76 -0.50 -3.81 4.24
C PHE A 76 0.97 -3.68 4.64
N ALA A 77 1.62 -2.59 4.21
CA ALA A 77 2.97 -2.23 4.55
C ALA A 77 3.09 -0.71 4.73
N LEU A 78 3.89 -0.30 5.70
CA LEU A 78 4.23 1.10 5.98
C LEU A 78 5.75 1.20 5.98
N ILE A 79 6.30 2.09 5.16
CA ILE A 79 7.74 2.32 5.09
C ILE A 79 8.03 3.81 5.00
N LEU A 80 9.07 4.22 5.73
CA LEU A 80 9.71 5.53 5.63
C LEU A 80 11.06 5.29 4.95
N MET A 81 11.32 6.02 3.86
CA MET A 81 12.55 5.93 3.07
C MET A 81 13.48 7.09 3.37
#